data_AF-D5PJP4-F1
#
_entry.id   AF-D5PJP4-F1
#
_cell.length_a   1.000
_cell.length_b   1.000
_cell.length_c   1.000
_cell.angle_alpha   90.00
_cell.angle_beta   90.00
_cell.angle_gamma   90.00
#
_symmetry.space_group_name_H-M   'P 1'
#
loop_
_entity.id
_entity.type
_entity.pdbx_description
1 polymer ?
#
loop_
_entity_poly.entity_id
_entity_poly.type
_entity_poly.pdbx_seq_one_letter_code
_entity_poly.pdbx_strand_id
1 'polypeptide(L)'
;MPRVSNDARPDRDDLVVTSYLTGRSFRAIGRDPRFQLSDRGARLAVRRGLVTSPPPKHLLERLMADAYQGSVRGDVRAKEQLRRLQRLIDGGGVRGARTPVRGACPECGCTHKHRRRCA
;
A
#
# COMPACT_ATOMS: atom_id res chain seq x y z
N MET A 1 17.35 15.64 -5.80
CA MET A 1 16.91 14.41 -5.11
C MET A 1 17.47 13.20 -5.87
N PRO A 2 18.24 12.31 -5.22
CA PRO A 2 18.81 11.15 -5.89
C PRO A 2 17.69 10.28 -6.47
N ARG A 3 17.73 10.04 -7.77
CA ARG A 3 16.80 9.13 -8.45
C ARG A 3 17.20 7.70 -8.07
N VAL A 4 16.46 7.08 -7.16
CA VAL A 4 16.61 5.64 -6.89
C VAL A 4 16.40 4.90 -8.21
N SER A 5 17.37 4.08 -8.60
CA SER A 5 17.27 3.23 -9.80
C SER A 5 16.01 2.38 -9.72
N ASN A 6 15.44 2.00 -10.87
CA ASN A 6 14.23 1.18 -10.89
C ASN A 6 14.43 -0.18 -10.19
N ASP A 7 15.68 -0.67 -10.12
CA ASP A 7 16.02 -1.97 -9.55
C ASP A 7 16.09 -1.98 -8.02
N ALA A 8 16.46 -0.86 -7.37
CA ALA A 8 16.50 -0.74 -5.91
C ALA A 8 15.13 -0.33 -5.30
N ARG A 9 14.12 -0.15 -6.15
CA ARG A 9 12.79 0.33 -5.77
C ARG A 9 11.93 -0.73 -5.04
N PRO A 10 11.93 -2.02 -5.43
CA PRO A 10 11.14 -3.06 -4.76
C PRO A 10 11.56 -3.25 -3.30
N ASP A 11 12.86 -3.44 -3.04
CA ASP A 11 13.39 -3.66 -1.69
C ASP A 11 13.06 -2.51 -0.74
N ARG A 12 13.18 -1.28 -1.23
CA ARG A 12 12.82 -0.09 -0.45
C ARG A 12 11.32 -0.06 -0.15
N ASP A 13 10.48 -0.38 -1.14
CA ASP A 13 9.04 -0.38 -0.96
C ASP A 13 8.60 -1.47 0.03
N ASP A 14 9.24 -2.64 0.03
CA ASP A 14 8.99 -3.71 1.00
C ASP A 14 9.30 -3.23 2.42
N LEU A 15 10.45 -2.59 2.65
CA LEU A 15 10.81 -2.01 3.94
C LEU A 15 9.84 -0.91 4.40
N VAL A 16 9.35 -0.12 3.44
CA VAL A 16 8.34 0.92 3.67
C VAL A 16 7.00 0.30 4.05
N VAL A 17 6.58 -0.78 3.39
CA VAL A 17 5.38 -1.55 3.74
C VAL A 17 5.52 -2.16 5.12
N THR A 18 6.63 -2.82 5.44
CA THR A 18 6.88 -3.37 6.79
C THR A 18 6.76 -2.28 7.84
N SER A 19 7.41 -1.13 7.64
CA SER A 19 7.34 0.01 8.56
C SER A 19 5.92 0.53 8.75
N TYR A 20 5.11 0.53 7.69
CA TYR A 20 3.70 0.93 7.73
C TYR A 20 2.83 -0.07 8.49
N LEU A 21 3.07 -1.37 8.32
CA LEU A 21 2.32 -2.45 8.99
C LEU A 21 2.63 -2.52 10.49
N THR A 22 3.84 -2.16 10.91
CA THR A 22 4.23 -2.02 12.33
C THR A 22 3.72 -0.72 12.96
N GLY A 23 2.79 -0.02 12.33
CA GLY A 23 2.11 1.14 12.92
C GLY A 23 2.80 2.50 12.72
N ARG A 24 3.90 2.61 11.95
CA ARG A 24 4.47 3.94 11.65
C ARG A 24 3.54 4.75 10.75
N SER A 25 3.55 6.06 10.94
CA SER A 25 2.81 7.01 10.10
C SER A 25 3.59 7.32 8.81
N PHE A 26 2.90 7.72 7.75
CA PHE A 26 3.54 8.12 6.49
C PHE A 26 4.56 9.26 6.68
N ARG A 27 4.28 10.20 7.59
CA ARG A 27 5.20 11.27 7.96
C ARG A 27 6.47 10.74 8.62
N ALA A 28 6.35 9.76 9.51
CA ALA A 28 7.50 9.13 10.17
C ALA A 28 8.34 8.33 9.18
N ILE A 29 7.69 7.59 8.27
CA ILE A 29 8.36 6.86 7.18
C ILE A 29 9.09 7.84 6.25
N GLY A 30 8.45 8.92 5.83
CA GLY A 30 9.08 9.91 4.94
C GLY A 30 10.29 10.61 5.57
N ARG A 31 10.27 10.80 6.89
CA ARG A 31 11.40 11.37 7.65
C ARG A 31 12.53 10.38 7.91
N ASP A 32 12.35 9.09 7.64
CA ASP A 32 13.39 8.10 7.84
C ASP A 32 14.51 8.31 6.79
N PRO A 33 15.77 8.56 7.22
CA PRO A 33 16.89 8.81 6.32
C PRO A 33 17.14 7.66 5.33
N ARG A 34 16.70 6.45 5.67
CA ARG A 34 16.84 5.26 4.82
C ARG A 34 15.96 5.32 3.57
N PHE A 35 14.82 6.02 3.63
CA PHE A 35 13.85 6.05 2.54
C PHE A 35 13.91 7.33 1.71
N GLN A 36 14.22 8.47 2.34
CA GLN A 36 14.30 9.79 1.70
C GLN A 36 13.04 10.12 0.88
N LEU A 37 11.85 9.82 1.43
CA LEU A 37 10.56 10.00 0.76
C LEU A 37 9.81 11.22 1.30
N SER A 38 9.06 11.90 0.43
CA SER A 38 8.00 12.80 0.92
C SER A 38 6.84 12.00 1.51
N ASP A 39 5.94 12.65 2.25
CA ASP A 39 4.73 11.99 2.78
C ASP A 39 3.89 11.35 1.66
N ARG A 40 3.75 12.06 0.53
CA ARG A 40 3.11 11.54 -0.68
C ARG A 40 3.88 10.35 -1.27
N GLY A 41 5.21 10.41 -1.27
CA GLY A 41 6.07 9.32 -1.72
C GLY A 41 5.92 8.05 -0.88
N ALA A 42 5.87 8.20 0.45
CA ALA A 42 5.64 7.08 1.37
C ALA A 42 4.26 6.43 1.14
N ARG A 43 3.21 7.23 0.94
CA ARG A 43 1.86 6.70 0.61
C ARG A 43 1.86 5.90 -0.69
N LEU A 44 2.52 6.39 -1.73
CA LEU A 44 2.61 5.70 -3.02
C LEU A 44 3.45 4.43 -2.94
N ALA A 45 4.57 4.47 -2.22
CA ALA A 45 5.42 3.30 -1.99
C ALA A 45 4.66 2.19 -1.25
N VAL A 46 3.92 2.53 -0.18
CA VAL A 46 3.08 1.55 0.54
C VAL A 46 2.00 0.98 -0.38
N ARG A 47 1.28 1.81 -1.14
CA ARG A 47 0.25 1.32 -2.06
C ARG A 47 0.83 0.40 -3.13
N ARG A 48 1.98 0.74 -3.69
CA ARG A 48 2.65 -0.09 -4.70
C ARG A 48 3.11 -1.40 -4.10
N GLY A 49 3.85 -1.35 -2.98
CA GLY A 49 4.36 -2.55 -2.30
C GLY A 49 3.26 -3.52 -1.90
N LEU A 50 2.13 -3.02 -1.35
CA LEU A 50 0.98 -3.87 -1.02
C LEU A 50 0.33 -4.58 -2.23
N VAL A 51 0.49 -4.02 -3.44
CA VAL A 51 -0.03 -4.62 -4.69
C VAL A 51 1.00 -5.57 -5.31
N THR A 52 2.28 -5.19 -5.30
CA THR A 52 3.35 -5.95 -5.96
C THR A 52 3.88 -7.10 -5.13
N SER A 53 3.98 -6.90 -3.81
CA SER A 53 4.54 -7.84 -2.84
C SER A 53 3.64 -7.85 -1.60
N PRO A 54 2.47 -8.52 -1.66
CA PRO A 54 1.58 -8.58 -0.52
C PRO A 54 2.28 -9.28 0.65
N PRO A 55 2.19 -8.73 1.88
CA PRO A 55 2.81 -9.36 3.04
C PRO A 55 2.22 -10.76 3.25
N PRO A 56 3.04 -11.74 3.66
CA PRO A 56 2.55 -13.08 3.85
C PRO A 56 1.56 -13.13 5.02
N LYS A 57 0.54 -13.98 4.90
CA LYS A 57 -0.60 -14.03 5.84
C LYS A 57 -0.16 -14.19 7.31
N HIS A 58 0.83 -15.05 7.57
CA HIS A 58 1.37 -15.30 8.90
C HIS A 58 2.06 -14.08 9.53
N LEU A 59 2.55 -13.12 8.73
CA LEU A 59 3.09 -11.86 9.25
C LEU A 59 1.95 -10.93 9.67
N LEU A 60 0.88 -10.85 8.86
CA LEU A 60 -0.30 -10.07 9.20
C LEU A 60 -0.99 -10.58 10.47
N GLU A 61 -1.13 -11.89 10.63
CA GLU A 61 -1.72 -12.53 11.82
C GLU A 61 -0.91 -12.21 13.09
N ARG A 62 0.42 -12.31 13.04
CA ARG A 62 1.30 -11.94 14.16
C ARG A 62 1.16 -10.46 14.53
N LEU A 63 1.25 -9.56 13.55
CA LEU A 63 1.10 -8.12 13.78
C LEU A 63 -0.29 -7.76 14.32
N MET A 64 -1.32 -8.50 13.91
CA MET A 64 -2.68 -8.32 14.40
C MET A 64 -2.81 -8.75 15.86
N ALA A 65 -2.21 -9.87 16.26
CA ALA A 65 -2.17 -10.32 17.65
C ALA A 65 -1.48 -9.30 18.56
N ASP A 66 -0.33 -8.77 18.14
CA ASP A 66 0.42 -7.75 18.89
C ASP A 66 -0.38 -6.44 19.04
N ALA A 67 -0.95 -5.96 17.93
CA ALA A 67 -1.79 -4.76 17.94
C ALA A 67 -3.06 -4.94 18.78
N TYR A 68 -3.64 -6.15 18.78
CA TYR A 68 -4.79 -6.49 19.61
C TYR A 68 -4.43 -6.43 21.10
N GLN A 69 -3.34 -7.07 21.51
CA GLN A 69 -2.87 -7.02 22.91
C GLN A 69 -2.60 -5.59 23.37
N GLY A 70 -1.93 -4.77 22.53
CA GLY A 70 -1.72 -3.36 22.83
C GLY A 70 -3.04 -2.58 22.97
N SER A 71 -4.02 -2.86 22.10
CA SER A 71 -5.33 -2.20 22.14
C SER A 71 -6.13 -2.53 23.40
N VAL A 72 -6.06 -3.77 23.89
CA VAL A 72 -6.69 -4.21 25.15
C VAL A 72 -6.07 -3.50 26.35
N ARG A 73 -4.77 -3.18 26.29
CA ARG A 73 -4.06 -2.39 27.30
C ARG A 73 -4.32 -0.87 27.21
N GLY A 74 -5.17 -0.43 26.28
CA GLY A 74 -5.52 0.98 26.09
C GLY A 74 -4.57 1.78 25.21
N ASP A 75 -3.63 1.15 24.49
CA ASP A 75 -2.77 1.86 23.55
C ASP A 75 -3.56 2.28 22.29
N VAL A 76 -3.74 3.60 22.15
CA VAL A 76 -4.43 4.22 21.01
C VAL A 76 -3.72 3.94 19.68
N ARG A 77 -2.38 3.86 19.67
CA ARG A 77 -1.60 3.55 18.47
C ARG A 77 -1.81 2.11 18.05
N ALA A 78 -1.81 1.18 19.01
CA ALA A 78 -2.10 -0.22 18.76
C ALA A 78 -3.53 -0.41 18.23
N LYS A 79 -4.51 0.34 18.75
CA LYS A 79 -5.89 0.35 18.23
C LYS A 79 -5.98 0.85 16.79
N GLU A 80 -5.21 1.88 16.42
CA GLU A 80 -5.14 2.38 15.04
C GLU A 80 -4.47 1.36 14.10
N GLN A 81 -3.38 0.73 14.56
CA GLN A 81 -2.69 -0.33 13.85
C GLN A 81 -3.61 -1.53 13.61
N LEU A 82 -4.37 -1.96 14.62
CA LEU A 82 -5.33 -3.05 14.51
C LEU A 82 -6.39 -2.74 13.45
N ARG A 83 -6.99 -1.54 13.46
CA ARG A 83 -7.96 -1.11 12.42
C ARG A 83 -7.36 -1.12 11.02
N ARG A 84 -6.09 -0.74 10.89
CA ARG A 84 -5.36 -0.74 9.62
C ARG A 84 -5.12 -2.16 9.10
N LEU A 85 -4.68 -3.07 9.97
CA LEU A 85 -4.45 -4.47 9.64
C LEU A 85 -5.76 -5.18 9.27
N GLN A 86 -6.82 -4.95 10.05
CA GLN A 86 -8.16 -5.48 9.79
C GLN A 86 -8.68 -5.08 8.40
N ARG A 87 -8.50 -3.81 8.00
CA ARG A 87 -8.88 -3.36 6.65
C ARG A 87 -8.11 -4.04 5.53
N LEU A 88 -6.85 -4.43 5.77
CA LEU A 88 -6.06 -5.16 4.77
C LEU A 88 -6.53 -6.61 4.63
N ILE A 89 -6.94 -7.23 5.73
CA ILE A 89 -7.47 -8.59 5.78
C ILE A 89 -8.89 -8.64 5.18
N ASP A 90 -9.82 -7.82 5.68
CA ASP A 90 -11.22 -7.78 5.26
C ASP A 90 -11.41 -7.18 3.87
N GLY A 91 -10.58 -6.19 3.53
CA GLY A 91 -10.67 -5.48 2.25
C GLY A 91 -10.15 -6.28 1.05
N GLY A 92 -9.59 -7.49 1.28
CA GLY A 92 -9.08 -8.38 0.24
C GLY A 92 -8.25 -7.65 -0.80
N GLY A 93 -7.10 -7.10 -0.39
CA GLY A 93 -6.12 -6.45 -1.27
C GLY A 93 -6.69 -5.28 -2.07
N VAL A 94 -6.50 -4.04 -1.59
CA VAL A 94 -6.61 -2.81 -2.41
C VAL A 94 -7.81 -2.81 -3.37
N ARG A 95 -9.02 -3.15 -2.91
CA ARG A 95 -10.25 -2.91 -3.68
C ARG A 95 -10.56 -1.41 -3.66
N GLY A 96 -9.76 -0.68 -4.43
CA GLY A 96 -9.87 0.77 -4.62
C GLY A 96 -9.20 1.26 -5.90
N ALA A 97 -8.87 0.37 -6.83
CA ALA A 97 -8.27 0.72 -8.12
C ALA A 97 -9.06 0.14 -9.32
N ARG A 98 -10.36 -0.13 -9.17
CA ARG A 98 -11.28 -0.08 -10.31
C ARG A 98 -11.95 1.28 -10.31
N THR A 99 -11.17 2.35 -10.53
CA THR A 99 -11.75 3.44 -11.31
C THR A 99 -12.12 2.78 -12.64
N PRO A 100 -13.39 2.73 -13.06
CA PRO A 100 -13.65 2.40 -14.44
C PRO A 100 -12.84 3.40 -15.25
N VAL A 101 -11.91 2.92 -16.07
CA VAL A 101 -11.28 3.77 -17.07
C VAL A 101 -12.45 4.19 -17.96
N ARG A 102 -13.03 5.36 -17.68
CA ARG A 102 -14.00 6.00 -18.57
C ARG A 102 -13.28 6.10 -19.92
N GLY A 103 -13.65 5.22 -20.85
CA GLY A 103 -13.07 5.19 -22.19
C GLY A 103 -12.58 3.85 -22.74
N ALA A 104 -12.71 2.72 -22.02
CA ALA A 104 -12.47 1.42 -22.63
C ALA A 104 -13.73 0.94 -23.40
N CYS A 105 -13.57 0.63 -24.69
CA CYS A 105 -14.62 0.02 -25.50
C CYS A 105 -14.89 -1.42 -25.03
N PRO A 106 -16.14 -1.83 -24.74
CA PRO A 106 -16.45 -3.14 -24.16
C PRO A 106 -16.17 -4.32 -25.11
N GLU A 107 -16.06 -4.08 -26.41
CA GLU A 107 -15.78 -5.13 -27.40
C GLU A 107 -14.29 -5.39 -27.61
N CYS A 108 -13.42 -4.39 -27.41
CA CYS A 108 -11.98 -4.49 -27.74
C CYS A 108 -11.01 -4.12 -26.62
N GLY A 109 -11.48 -3.58 -25.48
CA GLY A 109 -10.61 -3.18 -24.36
C GLY A 109 -9.68 -1.98 -24.63
N CYS A 110 -9.85 -1.29 -25.76
CA CYS A 110 -8.96 -0.23 -26.22
C CYS A 110 -9.15 1.09 -25.43
N THR A 111 -8.07 1.73 -24.94
CA THR A 111 -8.09 3.04 -24.26
C THR A 111 -7.70 4.18 -25.23
N HIS A 112 -8.63 4.52 -26.12
CA HIS A 112 -8.70 5.69 -27.01
C HIS A 112 -7.47 6.13 -27.86
N LYS A 113 -7.58 5.91 -29.18
CA LYS A 113 -7.39 6.95 -30.22
C LYS A 113 -8.09 6.68 -31.57
N HIS A 114 -8.71 5.51 -31.75
CA HIS A 114 -9.42 5.16 -32.99
C HIS A 114 -10.92 4.94 -32.76
N ARG A 115 -11.67 6.01 -32.45
CA ARG A 115 -13.14 5.94 -32.32
C ARG A 115 -13.88 5.68 -33.65
N ARG A 116 -13.16 5.62 -34.79
CA ARG A 116 -13.72 5.43 -36.15
C ARG A 116 -13.42 4.06 -36.78
N ARG A 117 -12.89 3.08 -36.03
CA ARG A 117 -12.51 1.76 -36.59
C ARG A 117 -13.12 0.54 -35.89
N CYS A 118 -13.97 0.75 -34.88
CA CYS A 118 -14.79 -0.34 -34.35
C CYS A 118 -16.07 -0.37 -35.19
N ALA A 119 -16.04 -1.17 -36.25
CA ALA A 119 -17.18 -1.52 -37.10
C ALA A 119 -17.58 -2.96 -36.81
#